data_AF-A0AAU4Y2N5-F1
#
_entry.id   AF-A0AAU4Y2N5-F1
#
_cell.length_a   1.000
_cell.length_b   1.000
_cell.length_c   1.000
_cell.angle_alpha   90.00
_cell.angle_beta   90.00
_cell.angle_gamma   90.00
#
_symmetry.space_group_name_H-M   'P 1'
#
loop_
_entity.id
_entity.type
_entity.pdbx_description
1 polymer ?
#
loop_
_entity_poly.entity_id
_entity_poly.type
_entity_poly.pdbx_seq_one_letter_code
_entity_poly.pdbx_strand_id
1 'polypeptide(L)'
;MGLDGLRGLAALYVVLFHCWLYTFPGYPRSSAPPWLDGLMFGRLAVVFFLVLSGFSLAISPARHGWGSGGVARFLRRRAWRILPPYGAALVMSLIISCFVVPASHSGPPTGLSILVYGLLAQDVITAPTPNGAFWSIGVEAELYLLFPLLLFVRRRWGAAALVACVTLPVITRGLMAVDASPLEGANRLAPHLAPVFAAGMVGAGIVVASDRVRRLPWGWFAVLAAVPVLVLGVVRGAVWTVNHSFWVDLAVAPAMTMLIAAVATGRPAVLVRLLTARPFRSLGSFSYSLYLIHLPIVMIVIRRVAPHFVSPGLPTFGFTLIVGLPISVLGAWLFARIFEIPFKGNRSWKSMTALHRSRWAGRNARDLRRR
;
A
#
# COMPACT_ATOMS: atom_id res chain seq x y z
N MET A 1 6.11 16.42 3.04
CA MET A 1 4.65 16.66 2.96
C MET A 1 3.97 15.72 3.95
N GLY A 2 2.79 16.03 4.50
CA GLY A 2 2.08 15.16 5.46
C GLY A 2 1.70 13.77 4.92
N LEU A 3 1.90 13.54 3.62
CA LEU A 3 1.65 12.28 2.93
C LEU A 3 2.47 11.10 3.48
N ASP A 4 3.71 11.33 3.94
CA ASP A 4 4.48 10.27 4.57
C ASP A 4 3.82 9.82 5.89
N GLY A 5 3.28 10.76 6.67
CA GLY A 5 2.53 10.46 7.89
C GLY A 5 1.30 9.59 7.62
N LEU A 6 0.50 9.95 6.60
CA LEU A 6 -0.65 9.13 6.17
C LEU A 6 -0.23 7.72 5.75
N ARG A 7 0.88 7.62 5.00
CA ARG A 7 1.46 6.36 4.54
C ARG A 7 1.90 5.47 5.72
N GLY A 8 2.47 6.08 6.76
CA GLY A 8 2.86 5.40 7.99
C GLY A 8 1.65 4.89 8.78
N LEU A 9 0.62 5.72 8.94
CA LEU A 9 -0.63 5.34 9.61
C LEU A 9 -1.33 4.19 8.89
N ALA A 10 -1.40 4.24 7.55
CA ALA A 10 -1.98 3.16 6.75
C ALA A 10 -1.19 1.85 6.93
N ALA A 11 0.15 1.88 6.95
CA ALA A 11 0.96 0.68 7.19
C ALA A 11 0.71 0.12 8.60
N LEU A 12 0.65 0.97 9.62
CA LEU A 12 0.38 0.54 10.99
C LEU A 12 -1.00 -0.12 11.10
N TYR A 13 -2.01 0.46 10.46
CA TYR A 13 -3.35 -0.11 10.41
C TYR A 13 -3.38 -1.49 9.72
N VAL A 14 -2.60 -1.68 8.66
CA VAL A 14 -2.41 -3.01 8.04
C VAL A 14 -1.83 -4.01 9.05
N VAL A 15 -0.85 -3.61 9.88
CA VAL A 15 -0.31 -4.49 10.93
C VAL A 15 -1.38 -4.87 11.94
N LEU A 16 -2.14 -3.88 12.43
CA LEU A 16 -3.24 -4.11 13.39
C LEU A 16 -4.31 -5.05 12.83
N PHE A 17 -4.69 -4.87 11.57
CA PHE A 17 -5.59 -5.79 10.87
C PHE A 17 -5.06 -7.22 10.87
N HIS A 18 -3.77 -7.43 10.57
CA HIS A 18 -3.21 -8.79 10.56
C HIS A 18 -3.06 -9.38 11.98
N CYS A 19 -2.78 -8.57 13.00
CA CYS A 19 -2.84 -9.01 14.39
C CYS A 19 -4.24 -9.51 14.75
N TRP A 20 -5.27 -8.77 14.33
CA TRP A 20 -6.68 -9.13 14.54
C TRP A 20 -7.07 -10.39 13.73
N LEU A 21 -6.80 -10.39 12.43
CA LEU A 21 -7.20 -11.43 11.46
C LEU A 21 -6.72 -12.82 11.85
N TYR A 22 -5.49 -12.90 12.34
CA TYR A 22 -4.87 -14.18 12.68
C TYR A 22 -5.02 -14.58 14.15
N THR A 23 -5.55 -13.69 14.99
CA THR A 23 -5.93 -14.05 16.36
C THR A 23 -7.36 -14.59 16.41
N PHE A 24 -8.28 -14.01 15.64
CA PHE A 24 -9.70 -14.35 15.68
C PHE A 24 -10.10 -15.14 14.42
N PRO A 25 -10.33 -16.47 14.52
CA PRO A 25 -10.75 -17.26 13.37
C PRO A 25 -12.15 -16.86 12.88
N GLY A 26 -12.45 -17.19 11.62
CA GLY A 26 -13.79 -17.07 11.01
C GLY A 26 -14.00 -15.89 10.07
N TYR A 27 -12.95 -15.16 9.67
CA TYR A 27 -13.08 -14.00 8.76
C TYR A 27 -13.94 -14.32 7.51
N PRO A 28 -14.93 -13.48 7.15
CA PRO A 28 -15.29 -12.21 7.79
C PRO A 28 -16.23 -12.35 9.00
N ARG A 29 -16.91 -13.48 9.22
CA ARG A 29 -17.73 -13.74 10.42
C ARG A 29 -16.85 -14.20 11.59
N SER A 30 -15.90 -13.34 11.98
CA SER A 30 -14.88 -13.70 12.96
C SER A 30 -15.46 -13.89 14.36
N SER A 31 -14.69 -14.57 15.22
CA SER A 31 -14.95 -14.70 16.66
C SER A 31 -14.51 -13.48 17.49
N ALA A 32 -14.08 -12.38 16.84
CA ALA A 32 -13.65 -11.19 17.56
C ALA A 32 -14.83 -10.47 18.26
N PRO A 33 -14.57 -9.81 19.39
CA PRO A 33 -15.56 -8.91 19.97
C PRO A 33 -15.98 -7.79 18.99
N PRO A 34 -17.28 -7.42 18.92
CA PRO A 34 -17.79 -6.44 17.95
C PRO A 34 -17.11 -5.06 17.99
N TRP A 35 -16.60 -4.64 19.16
CA TRP A 35 -15.89 -3.37 19.30
C TRP A 35 -14.53 -3.35 18.54
N LEU A 36 -14.05 -4.51 18.09
CA LEU A 36 -12.88 -4.66 17.22
C LEU A 36 -13.22 -4.75 15.72
N ASP A 37 -14.50 -4.74 15.33
CA ASP A 37 -14.92 -4.87 13.92
C ASP A 37 -14.30 -3.80 13.02
N GLY A 38 -14.00 -2.63 13.59
CA GLY A 38 -13.27 -1.57 12.91
C GLY A 38 -11.92 -2.01 12.34
N LEU A 39 -11.27 -3.05 12.88
CA LEU A 39 -10.00 -3.56 12.37
C LEU A 39 -10.15 -4.42 11.12
N MET A 40 -11.36 -4.89 10.79
CA MET A 40 -11.63 -5.77 9.63
C MET A 40 -11.27 -5.13 8.29
N PHE A 41 -11.17 -3.80 8.23
CA PHE A 41 -11.05 -3.06 6.97
C PHE A 41 -9.62 -2.90 6.47
N GLY A 42 -8.72 -3.87 6.74
CA GLY A 42 -7.30 -3.82 6.32
C GLY A 42 -7.11 -3.57 4.82
N ARG A 43 -8.03 -4.07 4.00
CA ARG A 43 -8.08 -3.81 2.54
C ARG A 43 -8.16 -2.32 2.20
N LEU A 44 -8.91 -1.52 2.96
CA LEU A 44 -9.04 -0.07 2.70
C LEU A 44 -7.71 0.67 2.84
N ALA A 45 -6.82 0.22 3.72
CA ALA A 45 -5.47 0.78 3.81
C ALA A 45 -4.63 0.46 2.57
N VAL A 46 -4.79 -0.74 1.98
CA VAL A 46 -4.17 -1.08 0.69
C VAL A 46 -4.73 -0.23 -0.44
N VAL A 47 -6.05 -0.04 -0.50
CA VAL A 47 -6.68 0.89 -1.46
C VAL A 47 -6.11 2.30 -1.31
N PHE A 48 -5.95 2.77 -0.07
CA PHE A 48 -5.32 4.05 0.21
C PHE A 48 -3.87 4.12 -0.29
N PHE A 49 -3.07 3.05 -0.14
CA PHE A 49 -1.73 2.98 -0.73
C PHE A 49 -1.77 3.10 -2.25
N LEU A 50 -2.74 2.48 -2.93
CA LEU A 50 -2.87 2.57 -4.39
C LEU A 50 -3.25 3.98 -4.86
N VAL A 51 -4.20 4.64 -4.17
CA VAL A 51 -4.55 6.04 -4.44
C VAL A 51 -3.32 6.94 -4.22
N LEU A 52 -2.58 6.74 -3.12
CA LEU A 52 -1.37 7.49 -2.82
C LEU A 52 -0.24 7.22 -3.83
N SER A 53 -0.09 5.99 -4.29
CA SER A 53 0.85 5.61 -5.35
C SER A 53 0.53 6.35 -6.64
N GLY A 54 -0.72 6.31 -7.11
CA GLY A 54 -1.18 7.06 -8.28
C GLY A 54 -0.93 8.57 -8.18
N PHE A 55 -1.22 9.16 -7.00
CA PHE A 55 -0.93 10.56 -6.72
C PHE A 55 0.57 10.88 -6.79
N SER A 56 1.39 10.12 -6.06
CA SER A 56 2.84 10.37 -5.95
C SER A 56 3.57 10.16 -7.28
N LEU A 57 3.04 9.29 -8.12
CA LEU A 57 3.53 9.01 -9.47
C LEU A 57 3.16 10.12 -10.44
N ALA A 58 1.92 10.59 -10.38
CA ALA A 58 1.39 11.58 -11.30
C ALA A 58 1.85 13.01 -11.00
N ILE A 59 2.25 13.36 -9.77
CA ILE A 59 2.57 14.75 -9.41
C ILE A 59 3.71 15.36 -10.24
N SER A 60 4.76 14.58 -10.56
CA SER A 60 5.87 15.07 -11.37
C SER A 60 5.47 15.24 -12.85
N PRO A 61 4.87 14.24 -13.52
CA PRO A 61 4.28 14.42 -14.85
C PRO A 61 3.25 15.56 -14.92
N ALA A 62 2.38 15.69 -13.93
CA ALA A 62 1.33 16.71 -13.90
C ALA A 62 1.89 18.13 -13.94
N ARG A 63 3.06 18.37 -13.31
CA ARG A 63 3.80 19.64 -13.38
C ARG A 63 4.49 19.90 -14.73
N HIS A 64 4.63 18.88 -15.57
CA HIS A 64 5.33 18.93 -16.86
C HIS A 64 4.41 18.47 -18.01
N GLY A 65 3.15 18.94 -18.00
CA GLY A 65 2.21 18.70 -19.10
C GLY A 65 1.79 17.25 -19.29
N TRP A 66 1.84 16.42 -18.25
CA TRP A 66 1.44 15.01 -18.25
C TRP A 66 2.28 14.10 -19.17
N GLY A 67 3.52 14.50 -19.47
CA GLY A 67 4.47 13.65 -20.19
C GLY A 67 5.04 12.52 -19.32
N SER A 68 5.19 11.32 -19.88
CA SER A 68 5.79 10.16 -19.18
C SER A 68 7.31 10.28 -18.98
N GLY A 69 7.99 11.12 -19.77
CA GLY A 69 9.46 11.29 -19.70
C GLY A 69 10.25 10.02 -20.06
N GLY A 70 9.62 9.09 -20.78
CA GLY A 70 10.18 7.81 -21.26
C GLY A 70 9.79 6.61 -20.40
N VAL A 71 9.09 5.64 -21.00
CA VAL A 71 8.56 4.43 -20.34
C VAL A 71 9.66 3.59 -19.69
N ALA A 72 10.70 3.22 -20.46
CA ALA A 72 11.80 2.41 -19.95
C ALA A 72 12.54 3.09 -18.78
N ARG A 73 12.73 4.41 -18.86
CA ARG A 73 13.36 5.19 -17.79
C ARG A 73 12.50 5.22 -16.53
N PHE A 74 11.18 5.32 -16.69
CA PHE A 74 10.22 5.24 -15.60
C PHE A 74 10.27 3.86 -14.92
N LEU A 75 10.08 2.78 -15.68
CA LEU A 75 10.05 1.41 -15.17
C LEU A 75 11.36 1.03 -14.47
N ARG A 76 12.52 1.36 -15.06
CA ARG A 76 13.82 1.11 -14.44
C ARG A 76 13.98 1.79 -13.07
N ARG A 77 13.52 3.04 -12.93
CA ARG A 77 13.57 3.76 -11.65
C ARG A 77 12.66 3.14 -10.60
N ARG A 78 11.53 2.59 -11.02
CA ARG A 78 10.58 1.92 -10.12
C ARG A 78 11.10 0.56 -9.68
N ALA A 79 11.57 -0.25 -10.63
CA ALA A 79 12.23 -1.52 -10.35
C ALA A 79 13.39 -1.34 -9.36
N TRP A 80 14.26 -0.35 -9.58
CA TRP A 80 15.38 -0.04 -8.69
C TRP A 80 14.98 0.28 -7.25
N ARG A 81 13.83 0.93 -7.05
CA ARG A 81 13.38 1.36 -5.72
C ARG A 81 12.61 0.27 -4.97
N ILE A 82 11.97 -0.65 -5.67
CA ILE A 82 10.96 -1.55 -5.12
C ILE A 82 11.45 -2.99 -5.06
N LEU A 83 12.12 -3.47 -6.11
CA LEU A 83 12.55 -4.85 -6.20
C LEU A 83 13.62 -5.24 -5.17
N PRO A 84 14.65 -4.43 -4.85
CA PRO A 84 15.63 -4.84 -3.85
C PRO A 84 15.04 -5.10 -2.46
N PRO A 85 14.28 -4.17 -1.84
CA PRO A 85 13.61 -4.45 -0.57
C PRO A 85 12.57 -5.56 -0.67
N TYR A 86 11.83 -5.65 -1.78
CA TYR A 86 10.87 -6.75 -1.99
C TYR A 86 11.57 -8.12 -2.03
N GLY A 87 12.66 -8.25 -2.79
CA GLY A 87 13.41 -9.50 -2.92
C GLY A 87 13.99 -9.97 -1.59
N ALA A 88 14.54 -9.05 -0.79
CA ALA A 88 15.01 -9.36 0.56
C ALA A 88 13.87 -9.83 1.48
N ALA A 89 12.70 -9.17 1.40
CA ALA A 89 11.53 -9.58 2.17
C ALA A 89 10.94 -10.92 1.70
N LEU A 90 11.02 -11.22 0.40
CA LEU A 90 10.61 -12.49 -0.19
C LEU A 90 11.48 -13.63 0.30
N VAL A 91 12.81 -13.47 0.28
CA VAL A 91 13.73 -14.47 0.83
C VAL A 91 13.46 -14.71 2.32
N MET A 92 13.33 -13.63 3.10
CA MET A 92 12.98 -13.72 4.53
C MET A 92 11.66 -14.48 4.74
N SER A 93 10.63 -14.15 3.96
CA SER A 93 9.31 -14.77 4.06
C SER A 93 9.34 -16.25 3.64
N LEU A 94 10.10 -16.61 2.61
CA LEU A 94 10.29 -18.00 2.18
C LEU A 94 10.95 -18.82 3.29
N ILE A 95 12.03 -18.31 3.89
CA ILE A 95 12.73 -18.98 5.00
C ILE A 95 11.78 -19.21 6.18
N ILE A 96 11.08 -18.16 6.61
CA ILE A 96 10.15 -18.26 7.75
C ILE A 96 9.00 -19.23 7.43
N SER A 97 8.42 -19.15 6.22
CA SER A 97 7.27 -19.97 5.83
C SER A 97 7.62 -21.45 5.68
N CYS A 98 8.83 -21.78 5.19
CA CYS A 98 9.29 -23.16 5.06
C CYS A 98 9.73 -23.78 6.39
N PHE A 99 10.41 -23.04 7.26
CA PHE A 99 11.12 -23.62 8.40
C PHE A 99 10.53 -23.27 9.77
N VAL A 100 9.73 -22.20 9.88
CA VAL A 100 9.25 -21.70 11.17
C VAL A 100 7.73 -21.78 11.28
N VAL A 101 7.00 -21.13 10.38
CA VAL A 101 5.53 -21.06 10.45
C VAL A 101 4.95 -20.89 9.05
N PRO A 102 4.17 -21.86 8.54
CA PRO A 102 3.54 -21.73 7.23
C PRO A 102 2.65 -20.49 7.14
N ALA A 103 2.87 -19.66 6.12
CA ALA A 103 2.07 -18.47 5.87
C ALA A 103 0.75 -18.77 5.13
N SER A 104 0.68 -19.94 4.46
CA SER A 104 -0.44 -20.37 3.63
C SER A 104 -1.18 -21.55 4.27
N HIS A 105 -2.50 -21.58 4.12
CA HIS A 105 -3.32 -22.74 4.46
C HIS A 105 -3.12 -23.91 3.48
N SER A 106 -2.62 -23.63 2.27
CA SER A 106 -2.36 -24.63 1.22
C SER A 106 -1.00 -25.34 1.36
N GLY A 107 -0.31 -25.17 2.50
CA GLY A 107 1.00 -25.77 2.76
C GLY A 107 2.19 -24.83 2.51
N PRO A 108 3.42 -25.33 2.66
CA PRO A 108 4.63 -24.52 2.53
C PRO A 108 4.88 -24.05 1.09
N PRO A 109 5.65 -22.97 0.89
CA PRO A 109 6.06 -22.51 -0.43
C PRO A 109 6.78 -23.59 -1.25
N THR A 110 6.52 -23.63 -2.55
CA THR A 110 7.12 -24.57 -3.52
C THR A 110 8.04 -23.84 -4.50
N GLY A 111 8.72 -24.58 -5.39
CA GLY A 111 9.49 -23.97 -6.49
C GLY A 111 8.65 -23.04 -7.38
N LEU A 112 7.37 -23.38 -7.60
CA LEU A 112 6.42 -22.51 -8.28
C LEU A 112 6.17 -21.21 -7.50
N SER A 113 6.14 -21.26 -6.17
CA SER A 113 5.98 -20.07 -5.33
C SER A 113 7.15 -19.10 -5.50
N ILE A 114 8.38 -19.62 -5.59
CA ILE A 114 9.57 -18.79 -5.85
C ILE A 114 9.45 -18.09 -7.21
N LEU A 115 9.05 -18.82 -8.25
CA LEU A 115 8.88 -18.25 -9.60
C LEU A 115 7.78 -17.19 -9.64
N VAL A 116 6.59 -17.52 -9.13
CA VAL A 116 5.40 -16.65 -9.16
C VAL A 116 5.65 -15.35 -8.40
N TYR A 117 6.11 -15.44 -7.14
CA TYR A 117 6.35 -14.26 -6.33
C TYR A 117 7.63 -13.52 -6.74
N GLY A 118 8.62 -14.21 -7.31
CA GLY A 118 9.82 -13.60 -7.88
C GLY A 118 9.53 -12.75 -9.12
N LEU A 119 8.58 -13.18 -9.96
CA LEU A 119 8.13 -12.47 -11.16
C LEU A 119 6.97 -11.50 -10.91
N LEU A 120 6.47 -11.39 -9.67
CA LEU A 120 5.30 -10.60 -9.30
C LEU A 120 4.02 -11.02 -10.06
N ALA A 121 3.87 -12.33 -10.32
CA ALA A 121 2.79 -12.91 -11.11
C ALA A 121 1.68 -13.56 -10.25
N GLN A 122 1.65 -13.30 -8.94
CA GLN A 122 0.73 -13.94 -7.99
C GLN A 122 -0.76 -13.59 -8.18
N ASP A 123 -1.07 -12.52 -8.93
CA ASP A 123 -2.45 -12.18 -9.32
C ASP A 123 -2.92 -12.95 -10.57
N VAL A 124 -2.01 -13.63 -11.27
CA VAL A 124 -2.29 -14.40 -12.50
C VAL A 124 -2.15 -15.90 -12.26
N ILE A 125 -1.13 -16.30 -11.50
CA ILE A 125 -0.81 -17.70 -11.23
C ILE A 125 -0.97 -17.96 -9.73
N THR A 126 -1.85 -18.88 -9.38
CA THR A 126 -2.04 -19.32 -7.99
C THR A 126 -0.87 -20.18 -7.54
N ALA A 127 -0.23 -19.81 -6.43
CA ALA A 127 0.78 -20.62 -5.75
C ALA A 127 0.71 -20.41 -4.22
N PRO A 128 1.12 -21.41 -3.40
CA PRO A 128 1.17 -21.27 -1.95
C PRO A 128 1.92 -19.99 -1.54
N THR A 129 1.26 -19.12 -0.79
CA THR A 129 1.82 -17.81 -0.48
C THR A 129 2.94 -17.91 0.57
N PRO A 130 4.14 -17.35 0.32
CA PRO A 130 5.15 -17.20 1.35
C PRO A 130 4.81 -16.05 2.32
N ASN A 131 3.96 -15.12 1.89
CA ASN A 131 3.54 -13.97 2.68
C ASN A 131 2.21 -13.44 2.13
N GLY A 132 1.13 -13.66 2.87
CA GLY A 132 -0.22 -13.23 2.48
C GLY A 132 -0.36 -11.74 2.21
N ALA A 133 0.55 -10.87 2.70
CA ALA A 133 0.52 -9.44 2.41
C ALA A 133 1.03 -9.09 1.00
N PHE A 134 1.71 -10.01 0.30
CA PHE A 134 2.32 -9.73 -1.01
C PHE A 134 1.34 -9.61 -2.18
N TRP A 135 0.07 -9.98 -2.01
CA TRP A 135 -0.93 -9.90 -3.08
C TRP A 135 -0.94 -8.52 -3.73
N SER A 136 -0.95 -7.44 -2.95
CA SER A 136 -1.06 -6.08 -3.48
C SER A 136 0.19 -5.59 -4.22
N ILE A 137 1.34 -6.26 -4.04
CA ILE A 137 2.59 -5.87 -4.71
C ILE A 137 2.55 -6.29 -6.18
N GLY A 138 1.86 -7.39 -6.52
CA GLY A 138 1.58 -7.81 -7.89
C GLY A 138 0.74 -6.75 -8.60
N VAL A 139 -0.43 -6.44 -8.02
CA VAL A 139 -1.32 -5.35 -8.44
C VAL A 139 -0.56 -4.03 -8.65
N GLU A 140 0.28 -3.64 -7.70
CA GLU A 140 1.04 -2.39 -7.81
C GLU A 140 2.02 -2.40 -8.99
N ALA A 141 2.67 -3.54 -9.26
CA ALA A 141 3.52 -3.71 -10.44
C ALA A 141 2.73 -3.63 -11.75
N GLU A 142 1.55 -4.27 -11.83
CA GLU A 142 0.64 -4.16 -12.98
C GLU A 142 0.23 -2.70 -13.24
N LEU A 143 -0.14 -1.97 -12.19
CA LEU A 143 -0.50 -0.56 -12.28
C LEU A 143 0.67 0.32 -12.74
N TYR A 144 1.91 -0.04 -12.40
CA TYR A 144 3.08 0.67 -12.91
C TYR A 144 3.33 0.40 -14.39
N LEU A 145 3.05 -0.81 -14.88
CA LEU A 145 3.09 -1.11 -16.31
C LEU A 145 1.99 -0.35 -17.07
N LEU A 146 0.80 -0.22 -16.47
CA LEU A 146 -0.32 0.52 -17.04
C LEU A 146 -0.14 2.04 -16.97
N PHE A 147 0.61 2.56 -16.00
CA PHE A 147 0.73 3.99 -15.71
C PHE A 147 1.10 4.88 -16.91
N PRO A 148 2.04 4.53 -17.81
CA PRO A 148 2.34 5.33 -18.98
C PRO A 148 1.16 5.49 -19.94
N LEU A 149 0.32 4.46 -20.07
CA LEU A 149 -0.92 4.53 -20.85
C LEU A 149 -1.91 5.48 -20.16
N LEU A 150 -2.07 5.39 -18.84
CA LEU A 150 -2.93 6.31 -18.09
C LEU A 150 -2.49 7.78 -18.24
N LEU A 151 -1.18 8.05 -18.25
CA LEU A 151 -0.65 9.38 -18.53
C LEU A 151 -0.98 9.83 -19.96
N PHE A 152 -0.87 8.93 -20.93
CA PHE A 152 -1.25 9.22 -22.32
C PHE A 152 -2.73 9.59 -22.44
N VAL A 153 -3.64 8.79 -21.88
CA VAL A 153 -5.09 9.07 -21.83
C VAL A 153 -5.34 10.43 -21.18
N ARG A 154 -4.73 10.68 -20.02
CA ARG A 154 -4.86 11.95 -19.29
C ARG A 154 -4.37 13.15 -20.09
N ARG A 155 -3.28 13.00 -20.83
CA ARG A 155 -2.68 14.07 -21.64
C ARG A 155 -3.52 14.34 -22.90
N ARG A 156 -4.01 13.30 -23.57
CA ARG A 156 -4.69 13.42 -24.86
C ARG A 156 -6.19 13.76 -24.75
N TRP A 157 -6.85 13.27 -23.70
CA TRP A 157 -8.31 13.35 -23.55
C TRP A 157 -8.79 13.89 -22.20
N GLY A 158 -7.87 14.20 -21.27
CA GLY A 158 -8.20 14.85 -20.00
C GLY A 158 -8.54 13.89 -18.85
N ALA A 159 -8.90 14.46 -17.69
CA ALA A 159 -9.14 13.69 -16.47
C ALA A 159 -10.45 12.89 -16.51
N ALA A 160 -11.51 13.44 -17.12
CA ALA A 160 -12.79 12.74 -17.26
C ALA A 160 -12.66 11.47 -18.12
N ALA A 161 -11.95 11.56 -19.25
CA ALA A 161 -11.66 10.40 -20.09
C ALA A 161 -10.80 9.36 -19.38
N LEU A 162 -9.80 9.79 -18.59
CA LEU A 162 -9.01 8.88 -17.74
C LEU A 162 -9.91 8.08 -16.79
N VAL A 163 -10.76 8.78 -16.03
CA VAL A 163 -11.66 8.14 -15.05
C VAL A 163 -12.65 7.22 -15.76
N ALA A 164 -13.30 7.69 -16.83
CA ALA A 164 -14.24 6.86 -17.60
C ALA A 164 -13.58 5.60 -18.17
N CYS A 165 -12.36 5.72 -18.71
CA CYS A 165 -11.61 4.61 -19.32
C CYS A 165 -11.32 3.47 -18.35
N VAL A 166 -11.05 3.77 -17.07
CA VAL A 166 -10.78 2.74 -16.05
C VAL A 166 -12.03 2.32 -15.28
N THR A 167 -12.96 3.24 -15.04
CA THR A 167 -14.11 3.00 -14.16
C THR A 167 -15.27 2.34 -14.89
N LEU A 168 -15.57 2.70 -16.14
CA LEU A 168 -16.68 2.09 -16.87
C LEU A 168 -16.51 0.58 -17.06
N PRO A 169 -15.34 0.04 -17.49
CA PRO A 169 -15.16 -1.40 -17.62
C PRO A 169 -15.34 -2.14 -16.28
N VAL A 170 -14.92 -1.50 -15.17
CA VAL A 170 -15.02 -2.06 -13.82
C VAL A 170 -16.47 -2.09 -13.35
N ILE A 171 -17.22 -0.99 -13.54
CA ILE A 171 -18.65 -0.95 -13.23
C ILE A 171 -19.41 -1.96 -14.09
N THR A 172 -19.18 -1.99 -15.40
CA THR A 172 -19.84 -2.95 -16.30
C THR A 172 -19.56 -4.38 -15.85
N ARG A 173 -18.30 -4.73 -15.56
CA ARG A 173 -17.94 -6.06 -15.03
C ARG A 173 -18.63 -6.35 -13.70
N GLY A 174 -18.70 -5.37 -12.80
CA GLY A 174 -19.35 -5.51 -11.51
C GLY A 174 -20.86 -5.74 -11.62
N LEU A 175 -21.53 -5.04 -12.53
CA LEU A 175 -22.97 -5.18 -12.77
C LEU A 175 -23.33 -6.49 -13.49
N MET A 176 -22.44 -7.00 -14.34
CA MET A 176 -22.62 -8.26 -15.07
C MET A 176 -22.25 -9.50 -14.23
N ALA A 177 -21.67 -9.33 -13.04
CA ALA A 177 -21.36 -10.42 -12.13
C ALA A 177 -22.62 -10.75 -11.30
N VAL A 178 -23.45 -11.68 -11.81
CA VAL A 178 -24.80 -11.93 -11.29
C VAL A 178 -24.81 -12.66 -9.94
N ASP A 179 -23.81 -13.50 -9.61
CA ASP A 179 -23.87 -14.37 -8.41
C ASP A 179 -22.55 -14.57 -7.65
N ALA A 180 -21.48 -13.85 -8.01
CA ALA A 180 -20.19 -13.91 -7.31
C ALA A 180 -19.70 -12.50 -7.01
N SER A 181 -19.01 -12.29 -5.88
CA SER A 181 -18.23 -11.07 -5.75
C SER A 181 -17.27 -11.05 -6.97
N PRO A 182 -17.13 -9.93 -7.71
CA PRO A 182 -16.26 -9.88 -8.89
C PRO A 182 -14.79 -10.20 -8.60
N LEU A 183 -14.44 -10.34 -7.31
CA LEU A 183 -13.15 -10.64 -6.72
C LEU A 183 -12.92 -12.14 -6.46
N GLU A 184 -13.97 -12.96 -6.35
CA GLU A 184 -13.87 -14.39 -5.97
C GLU A 184 -13.66 -15.35 -7.15
N GLY A 185 -13.63 -14.82 -8.39
CA GLY A 185 -13.32 -15.58 -9.60
C GLY A 185 -11.84 -15.52 -9.96
N ALA A 186 -11.19 -16.68 -9.97
CA ALA A 186 -9.84 -17.01 -10.50
C ALA A 186 -8.94 -15.83 -10.89
N ASN A 187 -7.85 -15.65 -10.12
CA ASN A 187 -6.58 -14.94 -10.43
C ASN A 187 -6.43 -14.54 -11.91
N ARG A 188 -7.12 -13.48 -12.26
CA ARG A 188 -6.96 -12.70 -13.47
C ARG A 188 -6.54 -11.35 -12.92
N LEU A 189 -5.63 -10.67 -13.62
CA LEU A 189 -5.14 -9.30 -13.41
C LEU A 189 -6.13 -8.46 -12.59
N ALA A 190 -5.69 -7.48 -11.81
CA ALA A 190 -6.56 -6.70 -10.92
C ALA A 190 -7.04 -5.34 -11.51
N PRO A 191 -7.74 -5.28 -12.68
CA PRO A 191 -8.12 -4.00 -13.29
C PRO A 191 -9.17 -3.28 -12.46
N HIS A 192 -9.88 -3.95 -11.55
CA HIS A 192 -10.83 -3.33 -10.63
C HIS A 192 -10.17 -2.32 -9.69
N LEU A 193 -8.84 -2.37 -9.51
CA LEU A 193 -8.08 -1.40 -8.72
C LEU A 193 -7.45 -0.28 -9.57
N ALA A 194 -7.56 -0.33 -10.90
CA ALA A 194 -7.13 0.78 -11.75
C ALA A 194 -7.89 2.10 -11.48
N PRO A 195 -9.21 2.10 -11.21
CA PRO A 195 -9.95 3.30 -10.81
C PRO A 195 -9.40 3.99 -9.55
N VAL A 196 -9.08 3.24 -8.49
CA VAL A 196 -8.58 3.83 -7.24
C VAL A 196 -7.20 4.46 -7.47
N PHE A 197 -6.36 3.84 -8.28
CA PHE A 197 -5.07 4.40 -8.66
C PHE A 197 -5.21 5.65 -9.53
N ALA A 198 -6.11 5.65 -10.51
CA ALA A 198 -6.42 6.81 -11.35
C ALA A 198 -7.02 7.97 -10.53
N ALA A 199 -7.81 7.68 -9.49
CA ALA A 199 -8.31 8.69 -8.55
C ALA A 199 -7.14 9.43 -7.86
N GLY A 200 -6.04 8.73 -7.55
CA GLY A 200 -4.79 9.35 -7.12
C GLY A 200 -4.21 10.33 -8.14
N MET A 201 -4.21 9.94 -9.42
CA MET A 201 -3.74 10.81 -10.52
C MET A 201 -4.60 12.07 -10.65
N VAL A 202 -5.91 11.97 -10.45
CA VAL A 202 -6.82 13.14 -10.40
C VAL A 202 -6.42 14.07 -9.24
N GLY A 203 -6.12 13.51 -8.07
CA GLY A 203 -5.59 14.26 -6.92
C GLY A 203 -4.32 15.05 -7.25
N ALA A 204 -3.40 14.47 -8.03
CA ALA A 204 -2.21 15.18 -8.49
C ALA A 204 -2.56 16.34 -9.42
N GLY A 205 -3.58 16.16 -10.27
CA GLY A 205 -4.16 17.21 -11.10
C GLY A 205 -4.71 18.39 -10.31
N ILE A 206 -5.39 18.12 -9.18
CA ILE A 206 -5.90 19.17 -8.28
C ILE A 206 -4.76 20.02 -7.72
N VAL A 207 -3.64 19.41 -7.34
CA VAL A 207 -2.51 20.11 -6.73
C VAL A 207 -1.78 21.04 -7.72
N VAL A 208 -1.81 20.72 -9.02
CA VAL A 208 -1.21 21.54 -10.09
C VAL A 208 -2.22 22.45 -10.79
N ALA A 209 -3.49 22.41 -10.40
CA ALA A 209 -4.53 23.27 -10.95
C ALA A 209 -4.35 24.73 -10.51
N SER A 210 -5.22 25.61 -11.01
CA SER A 210 -5.22 27.02 -10.64
C SER A 210 -5.39 27.23 -9.13
N ASP A 211 -4.94 28.38 -8.63
CA ASP A 211 -5.04 28.70 -7.20
C ASP A 211 -6.48 28.70 -6.69
N ARG A 212 -7.47 29.02 -7.54
CA ARG A 212 -8.90 28.90 -7.23
C ARG A 212 -9.26 27.47 -6.84
N VAL A 213 -8.81 26.48 -7.61
CA VAL A 213 -9.08 25.04 -7.36
C VAL A 213 -8.30 24.55 -6.14
N ARG A 214 -7.05 24.98 -5.97
CA ARG A 214 -6.20 24.58 -4.83
C ARG A 214 -6.71 25.10 -3.48
N ARG A 215 -7.44 26.21 -3.47
CA ARG A 215 -8.02 26.83 -2.25
C ARG A 215 -9.38 26.27 -1.85
N LEU A 216 -9.98 25.41 -2.67
CA LEU A 216 -11.24 24.74 -2.31
C LEU A 216 -11.07 23.94 -1.00
N PRO A 217 -12.15 23.76 -0.23
CA PRO A 217 -12.10 23.09 1.07
C PRO A 217 -12.04 21.57 0.92
N TRP A 218 -11.00 21.05 0.27
CA TRP A 218 -10.83 19.62 -0.04
C TRP A 218 -10.97 18.70 1.17
N GLY A 219 -10.60 19.16 2.37
CA GLY A 219 -10.81 18.40 3.60
C GLY A 219 -12.30 18.18 3.94
N TRP A 220 -13.14 19.20 3.75
CA TRP A 220 -14.59 19.07 3.94
C TRP A 220 -15.23 18.22 2.85
N PHE A 221 -14.78 18.35 1.60
CA PHE A 221 -15.23 17.46 0.53
C PHE A 221 -14.84 16.02 0.77
N ALA A 222 -13.66 15.76 1.35
CA ALA A 222 -13.24 14.42 1.74
C ALA A 222 -14.18 13.83 2.81
N VAL A 223 -14.55 14.61 3.83
CA VAL A 223 -15.52 14.19 4.85
C VAL A 223 -16.87 13.92 4.21
N LEU A 224 -17.40 14.85 3.41
CA LEU A 224 -18.69 14.70 2.74
C LEU A 224 -18.74 13.47 1.83
N ALA A 225 -17.65 13.17 1.11
CA ALA A 225 -17.54 11.98 0.28
C ALA A 225 -17.40 10.69 1.11
N ALA A 226 -16.84 10.74 2.32
CA ALA A 226 -16.67 9.58 3.19
C ALA A 226 -17.96 9.22 3.95
N VAL A 227 -18.78 10.22 4.34
CA VAL A 227 -19.96 10.01 5.20
C VAL A 227 -20.91 8.93 4.66
N PRO A 228 -21.34 8.92 3.38
CA PRO A 228 -22.25 7.90 2.88
C PRO A 228 -21.67 6.48 2.99
N VAL A 229 -20.37 6.31 2.72
CA VAL A 229 -19.69 5.01 2.81
C VAL A 229 -19.59 4.55 4.27
N LEU A 230 -19.26 5.46 5.18
CA LEU A 230 -19.18 5.18 6.62
C LEU A 230 -20.55 4.84 7.21
N VAL A 231 -21.58 5.63 6.88
CA VAL A 231 -22.96 5.38 7.33
C VAL A 231 -23.45 4.04 6.80
N LEU A 232 -23.24 3.74 5.52
CA LEU A 232 -23.60 2.45 4.95
C LEU A 232 -22.88 1.29 5.62
N GLY A 233 -21.59 1.44 5.92
CA GLY A 233 -20.80 0.44 6.64
C GLY A 233 -21.32 0.19 8.06
N VAL A 234 -21.71 1.24 8.79
CA VAL A 234 -22.32 1.11 10.12
C VAL A 234 -23.70 0.46 10.04
N VAL A 235 -24.56 0.90 9.12
CA VAL A 235 -25.93 0.40 8.99
C VAL A 235 -25.98 -1.06 8.54
N ARG A 236 -25.09 -1.46 7.62
CA ARG A 236 -25.05 -2.83 7.07
C ARG A 236 -24.13 -3.77 7.85
N GLY A 237 -23.26 -3.24 8.69
CA GLY A 237 -22.29 -3.99 9.48
C GLY A 237 -21.01 -4.37 8.72
N ALA A 238 -19.95 -4.67 9.47
CA ALA A 238 -18.61 -4.91 8.93
C ALA A 238 -18.52 -6.12 7.97
N VAL A 239 -19.25 -7.20 8.27
CA VAL A 239 -19.30 -8.40 7.41
C VAL A 239 -19.84 -8.06 6.02
N TRP A 240 -20.94 -7.29 5.95
CA TRP A 240 -21.49 -6.86 4.68
C TRP A 240 -20.49 -5.98 3.92
N THR A 241 -19.84 -5.03 4.61
CA THR A 241 -18.82 -4.16 4.01
C THR A 241 -17.67 -4.96 3.40
N VAL A 242 -17.16 -5.98 4.08
CA VAL A 242 -16.09 -6.85 3.56
C VAL A 242 -16.55 -7.61 2.32
N ASN A 243 -17.74 -8.23 2.38
CA ASN A 243 -18.31 -8.98 1.26
C ASN A 243 -18.59 -8.10 0.02
N HIS A 244 -18.80 -6.79 0.23
CA HIS A 244 -19.04 -5.81 -0.83
C HIS A 244 -17.82 -4.92 -1.08
N SER A 245 -16.62 -5.36 -0.69
CA SER A 245 -15.38 -4.57 -0.77
C SER A 245 -15.10 -4.05 -2.18
N PHE A 246 -15.45 -4.79 -3.23
CA PHE A 246 -15.37 -4.33 -4.61
C PHE A 246 -16.02 -2.95 -4.83
N TRP A 247 -17.25 -2.77 -4.35
CA TRP A 247 -18.00 -1.52 -4.49
C TRP A 247 -17.57 -0.46 -3.47
N VAL A 248 -17.24 -0.88 -2.25
CA VAL A 248 -16.76 0.00 -1.18
C VAL A 248 -15.45 0.67 -1.57
N ASP A 249 -14.51 -0.08 -2.18
CA ASP A 249 -13.23 0.45 -2.66
C ASP A 249 -13.43 1.58 -3.69
N LEU A 250 -14.36 1.39 -4.63
CA LEU A 250 -14.69 2.40 -5.63
C LEU A 250 -15.37 3.62 -5.01
N ALA A 251 -16.29 3.40 -4.07
CA ALA A 251 -17.05 4.45 -3.41
C ALA A 251 -16.18 5.33 -2.48
N VAL A 252 -15.16 4.76 -1.84
CA VAL A 252 -14.27 5.50 -0.91
C VAL A 252 -13.14 6.25 -1.63
N ALA A 253 -12.81 5.88 -2.88
CA ALA A 253 -11.70 6.47 -3.63
C ALA A 253 -11.76 8.01 -3.74
N PRO A 254 -12.93 8.65 -4.02
CA PRO A 254 -13.02 10.10 -4.04
C PRO A 254 -12.65 10.75 -2.70
N ALA A 255 -13.08 10.18 -1.58
CA ALA A 255 -12.76 10.68 -0.24
C ALA A 255 -11.25 10.62 0.03
N MET A 256 -10.60 9.50 -0.32
CA MET A 256 -9.15 9.34 -0.20
C MET A 256 -8.38 10.34 -1.07
N THR A 257 -8.81 10.54 -2.33
CA THR A 257 -8.22 11.52 -3.24
C THR A 257 -8.34 12.94 -2.70
N MET A 258 -9.51 13.32 -2.20
CA MET A 258 -9.75 14.65 -1.62
C MET A 258 -8.94 14.87 -0.34
N LEU A 259 -8.81 13.85 0.52
CA LEU A 259 -7.95 13.89 1.71
C LEU A 259 -6.47 14.11 1.32
N ILE A 260 -5.98 13.36 0.33
CA ILE A 260 -4.61 13.52 -0.19
C ILE A 260 -4.42 14.92 -0.77
N ALA A 261 -5.37 15.43 -1.55
CA ALA A 261 -5.32 16.79 -2.10
C ALA A 261 -5.32 17.85 -1.00
N ALA A 262 -6.13 17.69 0.05
CA ALA A 262 -6.18 18.58 1.21
C ALA A 262 -4.81 18.64 1.92
N VAL A 263 -4.24 17.48 2.25
CA VAL A 263 -2.93 17.39 2.92
C VAL A 263 -1.80 17.90 2.02
N ALA A 264 -1.86 17.64 0.71
CA ALA A 264 -0.88 18.14 -0.26
C ALA A 264 -0.94 19.66 -0.49
N THR A 265 -2.12 20.27 -0.32
CA THR A 265 -2.33 21.73 -0.39
C THR A 265 -2.15 22.44 0.95
N GLY A 266 -1.83 21.70 2.01
CA GLY A 266 -1.52 22.25 3.33
C GLY A 266 -2.73 22.54 4.21
N ARG A 267 -3.91 21.94 3.93
CA ARG A 267 -5.16 22.24 4.62
C ARG A 267 -5.89 20.95 5.09
N PRO A 268 -6.41 20.88 6.33
CA PRO A 268 -6.26 21.85 7.41
C PRO A 268 -4.86 21.80 8.04
N ALA A 269 -4.35 22.97 8.47
CA ALA A 269 -2.99 23.11 8.97
C ALA A 269 -2.70 22.24 10.21
N VAL A 270 -3.69 22.05 11.07
CA VAL A 270 -3.58 21.20 12.28
C VAL A 270 -3.28 19.76 11.91
N LEU A 271 -4.05 19.19 10.97
CA LEU A 271 -3.83 17.82 10.49
C LEU A 271 -2.45 17.69 9.84
N VAL A 272 -2.07 18.65 9.00
CA VAL A 272 -0.75 18.63 8.35
C VAL A 272 0.37 18.71 9.38
N ARG A 273 0.26 19.54 10.42
CA ARG A 273 1.23 19.65 11.51
C ARG A 273 1.36 18.35 12.30
N LEU A 274 0.24 17.68 12.58
CA LEU A 274 0.24 16.38 13.23
C LEU A 274 0.94 15.33 12.35
N LEU A 275 0.56 15.24 11.07
CA LEU A 275 1.15 14.28 10.13
C LEU A 275 2.63 14.53 9.81
N THR A 276 3.11 15.76 9.96
CA THR A 276 4.53 16.11 9.78
C THR A 276 5.35 15.99 11.07
N ALA A 277 4.71 15.75 12.22
CA ALA A 277 5.41 15.50 13.46
C ALA A 277 6.37 14.30 13.32
N ARG A 278 7.46 14.34 14.09
CA ARG A 278 8.55 13.36 14.02
C ARG A 278 8.09 11.89 14.05
N PRO A 279 7.20 11.44 14.95
CA PRO A 279 6.81 10.03 15.01
C PRO A 279 6.10 9.56 13.73
N PHE A 280 5.09 10.29 13.26
CA PHE A 280 4.33 9.93 12.06
C PHE A 280 5.17 10.00 10.79
N ARG A 281 6.00 11.04 10.66
CA ARG A 281 6.93 11.16 9.52
C ARG A 281 7.99 10.05 9.53
N SER A 282 8.51 9.68 10.71
CA SER A 282 9.47 8.58 10.85
C SER A 282 8.84 7.26 10.41
N LEU A 283 7.65 6.95 10.93
CA LEU A 283 6.87 5.76 10.54
C LEU A 283 6.62 5.71 9.02
N GLY A 284 6.27 6.86 8.45
CA GLY A 284 6.13 7.07 7.02
C GLY A 284 7.38 6.80 6.20
N SER A 285 8.58 6.92 6.76
CA SER A 285 9.84 6.77 6.01
C SER A 285 10.20 5.32 5.69
N PHE A 286 9.78 4.37 6.54
CA PHE A 286 10.02 2.92 6.43
C PHE A 286 8.73 2.11 6.27
N SER A 287 7.59 2.78 6.00
CA SER A 287 6.29 2.12 5.93
C SER A 287 6.18 1.04 4.85
N TYR A 288 7.02 1.08 3.81
CA TYR A 288 7.07 0.03 2.79
C TYR A 288 7.76 -1.22 3.35
N SER A 289 8.91 -1.07 4.01
CA SER A 289 9.51 -2.18 4.78
C SER A 289 8.56 -2.75 5.82
N LEU A 290 7.82 -1.89 6.53
CA LEU A 290 6.81 -2.35 7.51
C LEU A 290 5.76 -3.23 6.84
N TYR A 291 5.20 -2.78 5.71
CA TYR A 291 4.23 -3.55 4.93
C TYR A 291 4.79 -4.89 4.42
N LEU A 292 6.08 -4.95 4.08
CA LEU A 292 6.68 -6.16 3.53
C LEU A 292 6.90 -7.24 4.58
N ILE A 293 7.34 -6.86 5.79
CA ILE A 293 7.88 -7.82 6.75
C ILE A 293 6.97 -8.08 7.97
N HIS A 294 5.90 -7.29 8.17
CA HIS A 294 5.09 -7.42 9.39
C HIS A 294 4.43 -8.78 9.50
N LEU A 295 3.93 -9.34 8.38
CA LEU A 295 3.09 -10.53 8.46
C LEU A 295 3.86 -11.78 8.95
N PRO A 296 5.06 -12.12 8.43
CA PRO A 296 5.87 -13.21 8.99
C PRO A 296 6.17 -13.02 10.49
N ILE A 297 6.46 -11.79 10.92
CA ILE A 297 6.72 -11.48 12.34
C ILE A 297 5.46 -11.73 13.18
N VAL A 298 4.31 -11.19 12.75
CA VAL A 298 3.02 -11.40 13.42
C VAL A 298 2.66 -12.88 13.49
N MET A 299 2.94 -13.66 12.42
CA MET A 299 2.69 -15.11 12.40
C MET A 299 3.54 -15.85 13.42
N ILE A 300 4.83 -15.53 13.52
CA ILE A 300 5.72 -16.12 14.51
C ILE A 300 5.19 -15.80 15.92
N VAL A 301 4.85 -14.55 16.19
CA VAL A 301 4.38 -14.14 17.52
C VAL A 301 3.09 -14.86 17.88
N ILE A 302 2.07 -14.84 17.02
CA ILE A 302 0.76 -15.45 17.32
C ILE A 302 0.85 -16.98 17.42
N ARG A 303 1.56 -17.64 16.50
CA ARG A 303 1.51 -19.11 16.37
C ARG A 303 2.63 -19.86 17.10
N ARG A 304 3.75 -19.19 17.38
CA ARG A 304 4.93 -19.82 18.00
C ARG A 304 5.32 -19.26 19.35
N VAL A 305 4.97 -17.99 19.65
CA VAL A 305 5.40 -17.36 20.91
C VAL A 305 4.23 -17.25 21.90
N ALA A 306 3.15 -16.58 21.51
CA ALA A 306 2.00 -16.29 22.38
C ALA A 306 1.39 -17.55 23.06
N PRO A 307 1.27 -18.72 22.40
CA PRO A 307 0.67 -19.91 23.03
C PRO A 307 1.43 -20.42 24.26
N HIS A 308 2.68 -20.01 24.46
CA HIS A 308 3.45 -20.35 25.66
C HIS A 308 3.17 -19.44 26.87
N PHE A 309 2.53 -18.28 26.65
CA PHE A 309 2.36 -17.24 27.67
C PHE A 309 0.91 -16.88 27.96
N VAL A 310 0.03 -17.00 26.96
CA VAL A 310 -1.36 -16.50 27.04
C VAL A 310 -2.33 -17.45 26.34
N SER A 311 -3.58 -17.47 26.82
CA SER A 311 -4.65 -18.24 26.18
C SER A 311 -5.10 -17.61 24.85
N PRO A 312 -5.72 -18.40 23.95
CA PRO A 312 -6.26 -17.90 22.68
C PRO A 312 -7.28 -16.76 22.84
N GLY A 313 -7.50 -16.00 21.76
CA GLY A 313 -8.47 -14.91 21.71
C GLY A 313 -7.90 -13.57 22.18
N LEU A 314 -8.64 -12.85 23.03
CA LEU A 314 -8.24 -11.51 23.50
C LEU A 314 -6.85 -11.44 24.15
N PRO A 315 -6.42 -12.41 25.00
CA PRO A 315 -5.08 -12.38 25.58
C PRO A 315 -3.97 -12.51 24.54
N THR A 316 -4.10 -13.41 23.55
CA THR A 316 -3.19 -13.48 22.39
C THR A 316 -3.17 -12.17 21.59
N PHE A 317 -4.33 -11.53 21.38
CA PHE A 317 -4.40 -10.27 20.67
C PHE A 317 -3.64 -9.17 21.43
N GLY A 318 -3.90 -9.01 22.73
CA GLY A 318 -3.19 -8.07 23.60
C GLY A 318 -1.68 -8.33 23.63
N PHE A 319 -1.27 -9.59 23.79
CA PHE A 319 0.15 -9.99 23.73
C PHE A 319 0.80 -9.60 22.40
N THR A 320 0.09 -9.81 21.29
CA THR A 320 0.60 -9.48 19.94
C THR A 320 0.72 -7.97 19.75
N LEU A 321 -0.16 -7.17 20.34
CA LEU A 321 -0.04 -5.70 20.33
C LEU A 321 1.13 -5.20 21.19
N ILE A 322 1.41 -5.86 22.33
CA ILE A 322 2.49 -5.46 23.23
C ILE A 322 3.86 -5.91 22.70
N VAL A 323 3.94 -7.07 22.06
CA VAL A 323 5.20 -7.69 21.63
C VAL A 323 5.36 -7.64 20.10
N GLY A 324 4.41 -8.21 19.37
CA GLY A 324 4.52 -8.37 17.91
C GLY A 324 4.49 -7.05 17.14
N LEU A 325 3.68 -6.08 17.58
CA LEU A 325 3.62 -4.77 16.93
C LEU A 325 4.94 -3.98 17.10
N PRO A 326 5.51 -3.80 18.31
CA PRO A 326 6.82 -3.15 18.45
C PRO A 326 7.94 -3.87 17.70
N ILE A 327 7.98 -5.21 17.73
CA ILE A 327 8.98 -5.99 16.97
C ILE A 327 8.81 -5.74 15.46
N SER A 328 7.58 -5.70 14.95
CA SER A 328 7.33 -5.41 13.54
C SER A 328 7.80 -4.00 13.15
N VAL A 329 7.53 -3.00 13.99
CA VAL A 329 7.96 -1.61 13.75
C VAL A 329 9.48 -1.47 13.82
N LEU A 330 10.12 -2.04 14.84
CA LEU A 330 11.57 -2.00 15.02
C LEU A 330 12.30 -2.79 13.92
N GLY A 331 11.83 -4.00 13.62
CA GLY A 331 12.34 -4.83 12.55
C GLY A 331 12.22 -4.14 11.20
N ALA A 332 11.10 -3.47 10.94
CA ALA A 332 10.90 -2.73 9.70
C ALA A 332 11.82 -1.52 9.58
N TRP A 333 12.06 -0.83 10.69
CA TRP A 333 13.01 0.27 10.75
C TRP A 333 14.44 -0.20 10.44
N LEU A 334 14.87 -1.34 11.00
CA LEU A 334 16.18 -1.93 10.72
C LEU A 334 16.26 -2.43 9.27
N PHE A 335 15.25 -3.16 8.81
CA PHE A 335 15.16 -3.66 7.44
C PHE A 335 15.23 -2.52 6.43
N ALA A 336 14.52 -1.41 6.68
CA ALA A 336 14.54 -0.24 5.81
C ALA A 336 15.92 0.40 5.71
N ARG A 337 16.70 0.44 6.80
CA ARG A 337 18.07 0.99 6.80
C ARG A 337 18.99 0.22 5.86
N ILE A 338 18.77 -1.08 5.73
CA ILE A 338 19.62 -2.00 4.95
C ILE A 338 19.11 -2.09 3.51
N PHE A 339 17.82 -2.32 3.31
CA PHE A 339 17.27 -2.73 2.01
C PHE A 339 16.40 -1.68 1.31
N GLU A 340 15.93 -0.63 1.99
CA GLU A 340 15.03 0.37 1.40
C GLU A 340 15.72 1.74 1.19
N ILE A 341 16.32 2.30 2.25
CA ILE A 341 16.89 3.65 2.27
C ILE A 341 18.06 3.81 1.28
N PRO A 342 19.01 2.85 1.14
CA PRO A 342 20.10 2.98 0.18
C PRO A 342 19.63 3.14 -1.27
N PHE A 343 18.56 2.44 -1.63
CA PHE A 343 17.98 2.46 -2.97
C PHE A 343 17.03 3.64 -3.20
N LYS A 344 16.46 4.21 -2.14
CA LYS A 344 15.75 5.50 -2.21
C LYS A 344 16.69 6.68 -2.44
N GLY A 345 17.85 6.69 -1.79
CA GLY A 345 18.81 7.80 -1.84
C GLY A 345 19.64 7.85 -3.13
N ASN A 346 19.79 6.72 -3.82
CA ASN A 346 20.70 6.58 -4.96
C ASN A 346 19.96 6.15 -6.23
N ARG A 347 20.34 6.73 -7.37
CA ARG A 347 19.63 6.51 -8.66
C ARG A 347 20.21 5.35 -9.48
N SER A 348 21.34 4.79 -9.06
CA SER A 348 22.03 3.66 -9.72
C SER A 348 23.09 3.01 -8.84
N TRP A 349 23.50 1.79 -9.19
CA TRP A 349 24.67 1.10 -8.59
C TRP A 349 25.93 1.99 -8.61
N LYS A 350 26.18 2.69 -9.72
CA LYS A 350 27.32 3.62 -9.85
C LYS A 350 27.27 4.77 -8.82
N SER A 351 26.08 5.30 -8.53
CA SER A 351 25.93 6.34 -7.49
C SER A 351 26.09 5.80 -6.07
N MET A 352 25.67 4.56 -5.81
CA MET A 352 25.87 3.89 -4.52
C MET A 352 27.35 3.61 -4.26
N THR A 353 28.05 3.03 -5.24
CA THR A 353 29.46 2.69 -5.10
C THR A 353 30.34 3.93 -5.03
N ALA A 354 30.00 5.01 -5.75
CA ALA A 354 30.67 6.31 -5.62
C ALA A 354 30.53 6.89 -4.19
N LEU A 355 29.33 6.80 -3.59
CA LEU A 355 29.10 7.25 -2.22
C LEU A 355 29.87 6.39 -1.20
N HIS A 356 29.84 5.06 -1.35
CA HIS A 356 30.60 4.14 -0.50
C HIS A 356 32.12 4.37 -0.61
N ARG A 357 32.64 4.53 -1.83
CA ARG A 357 34.06 4.88 -2.06
C ARG A 357 34.43 6.23 -1.45
N SER A 358 33.56 7.24 -1.54
CA SER A 358 33.82 8.55 -0.92
C SER A 358 33.85 8.50 0.62
N ARG A 359 33.00 7.66 1.23
CA ARG A 359 32.99 7.44 2.68
C ARG A 359 34.20 6.65 3.18
N TRP A 360 34.63 5.65 2.41
CA TRP A 360 35.84 4.87 2.71
C TRP A 360 37.14 5.65 2.47
N ALA A 361 37.14 6.56 1.49
CA ALA A 361 38.32 7.37 1.16
C ALA A 361 38.53 8.61 2.05
N GLY A 362 37.74 8.78 3.13
CA GLY A 362 37.92 9.88 4.10
C GLY A 362 37.83 11.30 3.53
N ARG A 363 37.27 11.50 2.33
CA ARG A 363 37.21 12.83 1.72
C ARG A 363 35.95 13.57 2.14
N ASN A 364 36.15 14.69 2.83
CA ASN A 364 35.12 15.67 3.18
C ASN A 364 34.23 15.99 1.97
N ALA A 365 32.93 15.73 2.11
CA ALA A 365 31.91 15.80 1.06
C ALA A 365 31.59 17.22 0.51
N ARG A 366 32.50 18.19 0.64
CA ARG A 366 32.26 19.58 0.19
C ARG A 366 32.67 19.86 -1.27
N ASP A 367 33.50 19.03 -1.89
CA ASP A 367 34.04 19.35 -3.23
C ASP A 367 33.33 18.72 -4.45
N LEU A 368 32.39 17.79 -4.26
CA LEU A 368 31.75 17.08 -5.39
C LEU A 368 30.43 17.72 -5.87
N ARG A 369 30.10 18.94 -5.41
CA ARG A 369 28.88 19.67 -5.84
C ARG A 369 29.11 20.73 -6.93
N ARG A 370 30.34 20.84 -7.46
CA ARG A 370 30.63 21.71 -8.61
C ARG A 370 31.38 20.90 -9.68
N ARG A 371 30.63 20.13 -10.47
CA ARG A 371 30.94 19.76 -11.86
C ARG A 371 29.76 18.99 -12.44
#